data_AF-A0A9E1XFW0-F1
#
_entry.id   AF-A0A9E1XFW0-F1
#
_cell.length_a   1.000
_cell.length_b   1.000
_cell.length_c   1.000
_cell.angle_alpha   90.00
_cell.angle_beta   90.00
_cell.angle_gamma   90.00
#
_symmetry.space_group_name_H-M   'P 1'
#
loop_
_entity.id
_entity.type
_entity.pdbx_description
1 polymer ?
#
loop_
_entity_poly.entity_id
_entity_poly.type
_entity_poly.pdbx_seq_one_letter_code
_entity_poly.pdbx_strand_id
1 'polypeptide(L)'
;MSLSSINPDLLKSLSQKDRALVGGLVKKMEDSEESTQKVCIYLASKFGQDEAHFMEIESEMRIQACINYLIIALASGDVNKKDIENILQ
;
A
#
# COMPACT_ATOMS: atom_id res chain seq x y z
N MET A 1 -4.28 -11.97 6.05
CA MET A 1 -3.87 -12.74 4.86
C MET A 1 -2.41 -13.11 5.04
N SER A 2 -1.75 -13.68 4.04
CA SER A 2 -0.31 -13.94 4.09
C SER A 2 0.36 -13.09 3.01
N LEU A 3 1.59 -12.62 3.26
CA LEU A 3 2.44 -11.89 2.31
C LEU A 3 2.59 -12.60 0.94
N SER A 4 2.18 -13.88 0.85
CA SER A 4 2.04 -14.67 -0.37
C SER A 4 1.09 -14.07 -1.42
N SER A 5 0.27 -13.08 -1.09
CA SER A 5 -0.62 -12.42 -2.07
C SER A 5 0.02 -11.21 -2.76
N ILE A 6 1.20 -10.77 -2.32
CA ILE A 6 1.91 -9.65 -2.96
C ILE A 6 2.63 -10.17 -4.19
N ASN A 7 2.53 -9.46 -5.32
CA ASN A 7 3.27 -9.84 -6.52
C ASN A 7 4.79 -9.84 -6.21
N PRO A 8 5.46 -11.01 -6.24
CA PRO A 8 6.85 -11.14 -5.81
C PRO A 8 7.82 -10.39 -6.74
N ASP A 9 7.44 -10.17 -7.99
CA ASP A 9 8.27 -9.42 -8.94
C ASP A 9 8.25 -7.92 -8.67
N LEU A 10 7.12 -7.39 -8.16
CA LEU A 10 7.06 -6.01 -7.67
C LEU A 10 7.91 -5.83 -6.42
N LEU A 11 7.95 -6.80 -5.51
CA LEU A 11 8.83 -6.71 -4.34
C LEU A 11 10.32 -6.74 -4.71
N LYS A 12 10.70 -7.43 -5.79
CA LYS A 12 12.10 -7.50 -6.24
C LYS A 12 12.64 -6.15 -6.71
N SER A 13 11.80 -5.25 -7.21
CA SER A 13 12.23 -3.91 -7.65
C SER A 13 12.58 -2.98 -6.48
N LEU A 14 12.12 -3.30 -5.27
CA LEU A 14 12.36 -2.50 -4.07
C LEU A 14 13.70 -2.82 -3.41
N SER A 15 14.28 -1.82 -2.74
CA SER A 15 15.42 -2.00 -1.86
C SER A 15 15.06 -2.84 -0.63
N GLN A 16 16.06 -3.42 0.05
CA GLN A 16 15.81 -4.20 1.27
C GLN A 16 15.10 -3.37 2.36
N LYS A 17 15.39 -2.07 2.44
CA LYS A 17 14.74 -1.15 3.39
C LYS A 17 13.27 -0.92 3.05
N ASP A 18 12.96 -0.73 1.77
CA ASP A 18 11.59 -0.49 1.32
C ASP A 18 10.73 -1.75 1.43
N ARG A 19 11.31 -2.94 1.18
CA ARG A 19 10.62 -4.23 1.43
C ARG A 19 10.22 -4.40 2.89
N ALA A 20 11.11 -4.06 3.82
CA ALA A 20 10.82 -4.13 5.25
C ALA A 20 9.71 -3.14 5.65
N LEU A 21 9.73 -1.94 5.06
CA LEU A 21 8.69 -0.92 5.24
C LEU A 21 7.33 -1.42 4.74
N VAL A 22 7.27 -1.94 3.51
CA VAL A 22 6.05 -2.52 2.93
C VAL A 22 5.53 -3.66 3.79
N GLY A 23 6.39 -4.59 4.22
CA GLY A 23 5.98 -5.69 5.09
C GLY A 23 5.38 -5.22 6.42
N GLY A 24 5.96 -4.17 7.02
CA GLY A 24 5.42 -3.56 8.25
C GLY A 24 4.07 -2.87 8.02
N LEU A 25 3.89 -2.21 6.87
CA LEU A 25 2.63 -1.57 6.51
C LEU A 25 1.53 -2.59 6.22
N VAL A 26 1.84 -3.64 5.45
CA VAL A 26 0.91 -4.73 5.13
C VAL A 26 0.33 -5.30 6.40
N LYS A 27 1.18 -5.61 7.38
CA LYS A 27 0.73 -6.13 8.68
C LYS A 27 -0.24 -5.16 9.37
N LYS A 28 0.07 -3.85 9.38
CA LYS A 28 -0.83 -2.84 9.97
C LYS A 28 -2.17 -2.74 9.24
N MET A 29 -2.17 -2.85 7.91
CA MET A 29 -3.38 -2.84 7.09
C MET A 29 -4.25 -4.08 7.37
N GLU A 30 -3.62 -5.26 7.52
CA GLU A 30 -4.31 -6.49 7.88
C GLU A 30 -4.90 -6.46 9.30
N ASP A 31 -4.21 -5.80 10.24
CA ASP A 31 -4.64 -5.68 11.63
C ASP A 31 -5.68 -4.55 11.84
N SER A 32 -5.83 -3.62 10.88
CA SER A 32 -6.67 -2.41 11.02
C SER A 32 -7.30 -1.98 9.70
N GLU A 33 -8.62 -2.09 9.62
CA GLU A 33 -9.39 -1.58 8.47
C GLU A 33 -9.21 -0.07 8.28
N GLU A 34 -9.12 0.70 9.37
CA GLU A 34 -8.82 2.14 9.32
C GLU A 34 -7.47 2.41 8.65
N SER A 35 -6.43 1.65 9.01
CA SER A 35 -5.11 1.77 8.38
C SER A 35 -5.16 1.43 6.90
N THR A 36 -5.95 0.40 6.53
CA THR A 36 -6.19 0.07 5.12
C THR A 36 -6.84 1.23 4.38
N GLN A 37 -7.90 1.83 4.93
CA GLN A 37 -8.60 2.94 4.32
C GLN A 37 -7.69 4.17 4.15
N LYS A 38 -6.94 4.55 5.20
CA LYS A 38 -5.99 5.68 5.14
C LYS A 38 -4.97 5.51 4.02
N VAL A 39 -4.39 4.31 3.90
CA VAL A 39 -3.42 4.00 2.84
C VAL A 39 -4.06 4.04 1.46
N CYS A 40 -5.22 3.42 1.29
CA CYS A 40 -5.91 3.39 0.00
C CYS A 40 -6.34 4.78 -0.47
N ILE A 41 -6.88 5.61 0.44
CA ILE A 41 -7.25 7.02 0.16
C ILE A 41 -6.02 7.84 -0.25
N TYR A 42 -4.93 7.71 0.50
CA TYR A 42 -3.70 8.42 0.17
C TYR A 42 -3.18 8.06 -1.23
N LEU A 43 -3.15 6.77 -1.56
CA LEU A 43 -2.71 6.31 -2.87
C LEU A 43 -3.65 6.78 -3.98
N ALA A 44 -4.97 6.74 -3.75
CA ALA A 44 -5.95 7.25 -4.69
C ALA A 44 -5.68 8.73 -5.02
N SER A 45 -5.53 9.57 -3.99
CA SER A 45 -5.18 10.98 -4.12
C SER A 45 -3.88 11.20 -4.89
N LYS A 46 -2.83 10.42 -4.57
CA LYS A 46 -1.52 10.52 -5.23
C LYS A 46 -1.57 10.17 -6.72
N PHE A 47 -2.38 9.20 -7.10
CA PHE A 47 -2.50 8.75 -8.49
C PHE A 47 -3.66 9.42 -9.25
N GLY A 48 -4.31 10.43 -8.66
CA GLY A 48 -5.46 11.12 -9.26
C GLY A 48 -6.67 10.19 -9.50
N GLN A 49 -6.76 9.11 -8.73
CA GLN A 49 -7.90 8.20 -8.73
C GLN A 49 -8.97 8.70 -7.75
N ASP A 50 -10.22 8.42 -8.06
CA ASP A 50 -11.32 8.66 -7.13
C ASP A 50 -11.18 7.72 -5.92
N GLU A 51 -11.25 8.25 -4.71
CA GLU A 51 -11.23 7.47 -3.47
C GLU A 51 -12.37 6.44 -3.43
N ALA A 52 -13.53 6.81 -4.01
CA ALA A 52 -14.68 5.91 -4.14
C ALA A 52 -14.32 4.63 -4.91
N HIS A 53 -13.45 4.74 -5.91
CA HIS A 53 -13.01 3.60 -6.71
C HIS A 53 -12.33 2.51 -5.86
N PHE A 54 -11.55 2.89 -4.85
CA PHE A 54 -10.92 1.93 -3.94
C PHE A 54 -11.90 1.36 -2.92
N MET A 55 -12.89 2.16 -2.50
CA MET A 55 -13.88 1.77 -1.50
C MET A 55 -14.98 0.85 -2.06
N GLU A 56 -15.15 0.83 -3.38
CA GLU A 56 -16.04 -0.10 -4.09
C GLU A 56 -15.41 -1.49 -4.28
N ILE A 57 -14.08 -1.60 -4.21
CA ILE A 57 -13.39 -2.89 -4.27
C ILE A 57 -13.70 -3.69 -3.01
N GLU A 58 -14.01 -4.99 -3.16
CA GLU A 58 -14.19 -5.89 -2.02
C GLU A 58 -12.97 -5.83 -1.08
N SER A 59 -13.24 -5.84 0.23
CA SER A 59 -12.26 -5.64 1.30
C SER A 59 -10.94 -6.41 1.08
N GLU A 60 -11.05 -7.67 0.67
CA GLU A 60 -9.90 -8.53 0.46
C GLU A 60 -9.03 -8.13 -0.74
N MET A 61 -9.65 -7.73 -1.85
CA MET A 61 -8.97 -7.26 -3.05
C MET A 61 -8.41 -5.85 -2.87
N ARG A 62 -9.04 -5.02 -2.02
CA ARG A 62 -8.64 -3.64 -1.75
C ARG A 62 -7.25 -3.58 -1.15
N ILE A 63 -6.97 -4.38 -0.13
CA ILE A 63 -5.64 -4.45 0.51
C ILE A 63 -4.58 -4.79 -0.53
N GLN A 64 -4.82 -5.80 -1.35
CA GLN A 64 -3.87 -6.24 -2.38
C GLN A 64 -3.64 -5.17 -3.45
N ALA A 65 -4.70 -4.51 -3.93
CA ALA A 65 -4.60 -3.41 -4.88
C ALA A 65 -3.75 -2.26 -4.29
N CYS A 66 -4.06 -1.83 -3.06
CA CYS A 66 -3.35 -0.74 -2.40
C CYS A 66 -1.87 -1.09 -2.17
N ILE A 67 -1.54 -2.33 -1.81
CA ILE A 67 -0.15 -2.77 -1.67
C ILE A 67 0.58 -2.71 -3.02
N ASN A 68 -0.05 -3.18 -4.10
CA ASN A 68 0.57 -3.12 -5.43
C ASN A 68 0.83 -1.67 -5.86
N TYR A 69 -0.14 -0.77 -5.68
CA TYR A 69 0.03 0.65 -5.97
C TYR A 69 1.14 1.29 -5.13
N LEU A 70 1.22 0.95 -3.85
CA LEU A 70 2.27 1.44 -2.97
C LEU A 70 3.66 0.99 -3.43
N ILE A 71 3.81 -0.29 -3.78
CA ILE A 71 5.10 -0.81 -4.25
C ILE A 71 5.53 -0.10 -5.53
N ILE A 72 4.59 0.14 -6.45
CA ILE A 72 4.85 0.90 -7.67
C ILE A 72 5.28 2.33 -7.31
N ALA A 73 4.57 3.00 -6.40
CA ALA A 73 4.88 4.37 -5.97
C ALA A 73 6.25 4.51 -5.29
N LEU A 74 6.63 3.51 -4.49
CA LEU A 74 7.95 3.44 -3.85
C LEU A 74 9.04 3.19 -4.90
N ALA A 75 8.77 2.31 -5.88
CA ALA A 75 9.72 1.98 -6.94
C ALA A 75 9.93 3.14 -7.93
N SER A 76 8.89 3.93 -8.21
CA SER A 76 8.98 5.14 -9.04
C SER A 76 9.57 6.34 -8.31
N GLY A 77 9.58 6.31 -6.97
CA GLY A 77 10.03 7.42 -6.13
C GLY A 77 8.95 8.49 -5.86
N ASP A 78 7.71 8.24 -6.26
CA ASP A 78 6.57 9.15 -6.04
C ASP A 78 6.12 9.19 -4.58
N VAL A 79 6.41 8.11 -3.84
CA VAL A 79 6.17 7.98 -2.41
C VAL A 79 7.48 7.60 -1.74
N ASN A 80 7.78 8.24 -0.62
CA ASN A 80 8.93 7.89 0.21
C ASN A 80 8.49 7.42 1.60
N LYS A 81 9.47 6.94 2.38
CA LYS A 81 9.24 6.45 3.73
C LYS A 81 8.50 7.46 4.65
N LYS A 82 8.82 8.75 4.57
CA LYS A 82 8.20 9.76 5.43
C LYS A 82 6.72 9.93 5.11
N ASP A 83 6.37 9.87 3.83
CA ASP A 83 4.97 9.92 3.41
C ASP A 83 4.19 8.75 4.03
N ILE A 84 4.76 7.55 3.99
CA ILE A 84 4.15 6.34 4.57
C ILE A 84 4.01 6.44 6.09
N GLU A 85 5.04 6.96 6.78
CA GLU A 85 4.99 7.19 8.22
C GLU A 85 3.89 8.21 8.59
N ASN A 86 3.68 9.25 7.78
CA ASN A 86 2.64 10.25 8.01
C ASN A 86 1.22 9.72 7.81
N ILE A 87 1.00 8.78 6.88
CA ILE A 87 -0.33 8.17 6.63
C ILE A 87 -0.82 7.40 7.87
N LEU A 88 0.10 6.83 8.65
CA LEU A 88 -0.21 5.94 9.77
C LEU A 88 -0.22 6.60 11.14
N GLN A 89 -0.01 7.92 11.20
CA GLN A 89 -0.19 8.72 12.42
C GLN A 89 -1.67 8.97 12.72
#